data_AF-A0A497NNX8-F1
#
_entry.id   AF-A0A497NNX8-F1
#
_cell.length_a   1.000
_cell.length_b   1.000
_cell.length_c   1.000
_cell.angle_alpha   90.00
_cell.angle_beta   90.00
_cell.angle_gamma   90.00
#
_symmetry.space_group_name_H-M   'P 1'
#
loop_
_entity.id
_entity.type
_entity.pdbx_description
1 polymer ?
#
loop_
_entity_poly.entity_id
_entity_poly.type
_entity_poly.pdbx_seq_one_letter_code
_entity_poly.pdbx_strand_id
1 'polypeptide(L)'
;MRIQDLSIILAACLHDIGKFYRRAYRRGNHAALSGEFVEKYVPEFQNKKLIRDLVLKHHKEPVDRATQIIKEADWLSAAERREERAEQEYRGEMRRMKHIFAAHDSKHEFYYRIAPLDLKDYRILEGNTREEASVAEYRALWGHSWKT
;
A
#
# COMPACT_ATOMS: atom_id res chain seq x y z
N MET A 1 20.58 13.16 9.68
CA MET A 1 19.27 13.31 9.01
C MET A 1 18.40 14.19 9.89
N ARG A 2 17.76 15.25 9.35
CA ARG A 2 16.93 16.15 10.16
C ARG A 2 15.59 15.47 10.46
N ILE A 3 14.94 15.82 11.57
CA ILE A 3 13.63 15.27 11.96
C ILE A 3 12.59 15.41 10.83
N GLN A 4 12.61 16.54 10.12
CA GLN A 4 11.74 16.76 8.96
C GLN A 4 12.00 15.77 7.82
N ASP A 5 13.26 15.43 7.54
CA ASP A 5 13.60 14.47 6.49
C ASP A 5 13.06 13.07 6.86
N LEU A 6 13.16 12.68 8.14
CA LEU A 6 12.59 11.42 8.64
C LEU A 6 11.05 11.39 8.51
N SER A 7 10.37 12.50 8.83
CA SER A 7 8.91 12.59 8.67
C SER A 7 8.47 12.44 7.22
N ILE A 8 9.23 13.00 6.26
CA ILE A 8 8.94 12.85 4.83
C ILE A 8 9.12 11.40 4.40
N ILE A 9 10.21 10.75 4.83
CA ILE A 9 10.47 9.32 4.54
C ILE A 9 9.34 8.46 5.10
N LEU A 10 8.97 8.66 6.36
CA LEU A 10 7.92 7.88 7.00
C LEU A 10 6.55 8.11 6.34
N ALA A 11 6.22 9.35 5.96
CA ALA A 11 5.03 9.66 5.19
C ALA A 11 5.04 8.98 3.81
N ALA A 12 6.18 8.97 3.12
CA ALA A 12 6.34 8.26 1.84
C ALA A 12 6.13 6.74 1.99
N CYS A 13 6.62 6.12 3.07
CA CYS A 13 6.37 4.70 3.33
C CYS A 13 4.89 4.40 3.67
N LEU A 14 4.19 5.34 4.30
CA LEU A 14 2.83 5.12 4.83
C LEU A 14 1.71 5.67 3.94
N HIS A 15 2.00 6.42 2.88
CA HIS A 15 0.97 7.14 2.10
C HIS A 15 -0.19 6.23 1.64
N ASP A 16 0.14 4.99 1.27
CA ASP A 16 -0.79 3.99 0.73
C ASP A 16 -1.21 2.89 1.71
N ILE A 17 -0.81 2.93 2.98
CA ILE A 17 -1.15 1.87 3.97
C ILE A 17 -2.66 1.68 4.13
N GLY A 18 -3.43 2.75 3.92
CA GLY A 18 -4.89 2.74 3.91
C GLY A 18 -5.50 1.86 2.83
N LYS A 19 -4.79 1.56 1.72
CA LYS A 19 -5.26 0.60 0.70
C LYS A 19 -5.41 -0.80 1.31
N PHE A 20 -4.49 -1.20 2.20
CA PHE A 20 -4.55 -2.47 2.91
C PHE A 20 -5.73 -2.50 3.89
N TYR A 21 -5.85 -1.49 4.76
CA TYR A 21 -6.98 -1.41 5.69
C TYR A 21 -8.33 -1.38 4.97
N ARG A 22 -8.38 -0.71 3.81
CA ARG A 22 -9.58 -0.65 2.97
C ARG A 22 -10.06 -2.02 2.51
N ARG A 23 -9.13 -2.90 2.12
CA ARG A 23 -9.42 -4.27 1.66
C ARG A 23 -9.76 -5.21 2.83
N ALA A 24 -9.26 -4.93 4.03
CA ALA A 24 -9.49 -5.77 5.20
C ALA A 24 -10.78 -5.45 5.97
N TYR A 25 -11.15 -4.16 6.13
CA TYR A 25 -12.16 -3.77 7.12
C TYR A 25 -13.26 -2.84 6.61
N ARG A 26 -12.94 -1.77 5.89
CA ARG A 26 -13.95 -0.80 5.45
C ARG A 26 -13.64 -0.16 4.11
N ARG A 27 -14.67 0.06 3.29
CA ARG A 27 -14.55 0.89 2.08
C ARG A 27 -14.33 2.36 2.48
N GLY A 28 -13.65 3.12 1.63
CA GLY A 28 -13.36 4.53 1.88
C GLY A 28 -12.19 5.06 1.03
N ASN A 29 -11.90 6.35 1.17
CA ASN A 29 -10.73 6.97 0.58
C ASN A 29 -9.46 6.46 1.30
N HIS A 30 -8.51 5.86 0.58
CA HIS A 30 -7.34 5.26 1.24
C HIS A 30 -6.42 6.30 1.88
N ALA A 31 -6.29 7.51 1.32
CA ALA A 31 -5.49 8.57 1.95
C ALA A 31 -6.05 8.95 3.33
N ALA A 32 -7.38 9.03 3.46
CA ALA A 32 -8.04 9.25 4.76
C ALA A 32 -7.75 8.11 5.74
N LEU A 33 -7.85 6.86 5.27
CA LEU A 33 -7.55 5.67 6.08
C LEU A 33 -6.07 5.61 6.51
N SER A 34 -5.15 6.02 5.64
CA SER A 34 -3.73 6.16 5.96
C SER A 34 -3.51 7.24 7.03
N GLY A 35 -4.24 8.36 6.97
CA GLY A 35 -4.21 9.39 8.02
C GLY A 35 -4.68 8.89 9.38
N GLU A 36 -5.77 8.13 9.42
CA GLU A 36 -6.25 7.48 10.65
C GLU A 36 -5.24 6.46 11.19
N PHE A 37 -4.55 5.74 10.30
CA PHE A 37 -3.47 4.84 10.68
C PHE A 37 -2.31 5.59 11.36
N VAL A 38 -1.88 6.71 10.78
CA VAL A 38 -0.83 7.56 11.38
C VAL A 38 -1.24 8.06 12.75
N GLU A 39 -2.48 8.53 12.90
CA GLU A 39 -3.01 9.03 14.17
C GLU A 39 -2.94 7.96 15.27
N LYS A 40 -3.25 6.71 14.93
CA LYS A 40 -3.31 5.59 15.85
C LYS A 40 -1.93 5.01 16.21
N TYR A 41 -1.04 4.82 15.23
CA TYR A 41 0.17 4.00 15.42
C TYR A 41 1.49 4.76 15.39
N VAL A 42 1.55 5.96 14.79
CA VAL A 42 2.80 6.74 14.79
C VAL A 42 2.96 7.42 16.16
N PRO A 43 4.10 7.32 16.84
CA PRO A 43 4.32 8.02 18.10
C PRO A 43 4.38 9.55 17.94
N GLU A 44 3.95 10.31 18.96
CA GLU A 44 3.95 11.78 18.94
C GLU A 44 5.33 12.39 18.67
N PHE A 45 6.40 11.76 19.18
CA PHE A 45 7.77 12.25 19.04
C PHE A 45 8.30 12.22 17.59
N GLN A 46 7.59 11.59 16.65
CA GLN A 46 7.97 11.52 15.23
C GLN A 46 7.35 12.63 14.36
N ASN A 47 6.89 13.74 14.96
CA ASN A 47 6.15 14.80 14.25
C ASN A 47 4.93 14.23 13.52
N LYS A 48 4.10 13.50 14.28
CA LYS A 48 2.88 12.83 13.83
C LYS A 48 2.01 13.72 12.93
N LYS A 49 1.81 14.99 13.34
CA LYS A 49 1.01 15.96 12.59
C LYS A 49 1.50 16.14 11.15
N LEU A 50 2.81 16.35 10.97
CA LEU A 50 3.39 16.50 9.63
C LEU A 50 3.20 15.24 8.80
N ILE A 51 3.49 14.07 9.36
CA ILE A 51 3.35 12.78 8.65
C ILE A 51 1.90 12.59 8.21
N ARG A 52 0.94 12.80 9.11
CA ARG A 52 -0.49 12.67 8.83
C ARG A 52 -0.92 13.61 7.72
N ASP A 53 -0.52 14.88 7.80
CA ASP A 53 -0.91 15.89 6.82
C ASP A 53 -0.35 15.57 5.43
N LEU A 54 0.89 15.07 5.34
CA LEU A 54 1.52 14.61 4.09
C LEU A 54 0.78 13.42 3.49
N VAL A 55 0.49 12.41 4.31
CA VAL A 55 -0.26 11.21 3.93
C VAL A 55 -1.69 11.56 3.47
N LEU A 56 -2.35 12.54 4.09
CA LEU A 56 -3.70 12.96 3.67
C LEU A 56 -3.71 13.74 2.34
N LYS A 57 -2.62 14.43 2.01
CA LYS A 57 -2.56 15.38 0.90
C LYS A 57 -1.84 14.85 -0.34
N HIS A 58 -1.24 13.67 -0.31
CA HIS A 58 -0.43 13.16 -1.43
C HIS A 58 -1.17 13.04 -2.78
N HIS A 59 -2.50 12.94 -2.78
CA HIS A 59 -3.33 12.96 -4.01
C HIS A 59 -3.77 14.37 -4.46
N LYS A 60 -3.57 15.40 -3.64
CA LYS A 60 -4.00 16.77 -3.93
C LYS A 60 -2.94 17.51 -4.74
N GLU A 61 -3.28 18.71 -5.19
CA GLU A 61 -2.26 19.60 -5.76
C GLU A 61 -1.27 20.00 -4.66
N PRO A 62 0.04 19.74 -4.83
CA PRO A 62 1.02 20.03 -3.80
C PRO A 62 1.14 21.54 -3.61
N VAL A 63 0.93 21.98 -2.37
CA VAL A 63 1.12 23.38 -1.94
C VAL A 63 2.49 23.62 -1.30
N ASP A 64 3.24 22.54 -1.08
CA ASP A 64 4.54 22.55 -0.42
C ASP A 64 5.48 21.49 -1.01
N ARG A 65 6.80 21.70 -0.83
CA ARG A 65 7.85 20.83 -1.38
C ARG A 65 7.79 19.39 -0.87
N ALA A 66 7.38 19.16 0.38
CA ALA A 66 7.34 17.83 0.95
C ALA A 66 6.20 17.01 0.34
N THR A 67 5.01 17.60 0.17
CA THR A 67 3.90 16.98 -0.56
C THR A 67 4.28 16.71 -2.01
N GLN A 68 5.00 17.62 -2.67
CA GLN A 68 5.49 17.43 -4.04
C GLN A 68 6.45 16.23 -4.13
N ILE A 69 7.43 16.11 -3.23
CA ILE A 69 8.37 14.99 -3.20
C ILE A 69 7.62 13.65 -3.12
N ILE A 70 6.63 13.53 -2.24
CA ILE A 70 5.87 12.29 -2.07
C ILE A 70 5.06 11.97 -3.32
N LYS A 71 4.39 12.97 -3.91
CA LYS A 71 3.59 12.79 -5.13
C LYS A 71 4.44 12.35 -6.32
N GLU A 72 5.59 12.99 -6.53
CA GLU A 72 6.52 12.61 -7.60
C GLU A 72 7.14 11.22 -7.35
N ALA A 73 7.49 10.90 -6.11
CA ALA A 73 8.02 9.58 -5.77
C ALA A 73 7.00 8.46 -6.00
N ASP A 74 5.73 8.69 -5.65
CA ASP A 74 4.64 7.76 -5.95
C ASP A 74 4.49 7.59 -7.46
N TRP A 75 4.43 8.69 -8.22
CA TRP A 75 4.34 8.66 -9.68
C TRP A 75 5.52 7.95 -10.35
N LEU A 76 6.75 8.17 -9.89
CA LEU A 76 7.92 7.47 -10.42
C LEU A 76 7.83 5.96 -10.14
N SER A 77 7.36 5.57 -8.95
CA SER A 77 7.13 4.15 -8.60
C SER A 77 5.95 3.51 -9.35
N ALA A 78 5.05 4.33 -9.88
CA ALA A 78 3.89 3.91 -10.67
C ALA A 78 4.16 3.97 -12.18
N ALA A 79 5.09 4.80 -12.64
CA ALA A 79 5.41 4.97 -14.06
C ALA A 79 6.03 3.72 -14.71
N GLU A 80 6.68 2.85 -13.93
CA GLU A 80 7.08 1.50 -14.36
C GLU A 80 5.87 0.57 -14.59
N ARG A 81 4.68 0.95 -14.10
CA ARG A 81 3.40 0.24 -14.23
C ARG A 81 2.47 0.93 -15.24
N ARG A 82 2.99 1.47 -16.36
CA ARG A 82 2.18 1.99 -17.48
C ARG A 82 1.46 0.87 -18.26
N GLU A 83 0.64 0.10 -17.56
CA GLU A 83 -0.50 -0.66 -18.08
C GLU A 83 -1.43 -0.93 -16.89
N GLU A 84 -2.17 0.08 -16.45
CA GLU A 84 -3.45 -0.13 -15.77
C GLU A 84 -4.26 1.17 -15.77
N ARG A 85 -4.99 1.39 -16.87
CA ARG A 85 -6.14 2.33 -16.95
C ARG A 85 -7.31 1.86 -16.05
N ALA A 86 -7.04 1.36 -14.84
CA ALA A 86 -8.01 0.65 -14.00
C ALA A 86 -8.41 1.42 -12.74
N GLU A 87 -7.71 2.49 -12.35
CA GLU A 87 -8.08 3.22 -11.13
C GLU A 87 -9.36 4.06 -11.28
N GLN A 88 -9.72 4.48 -12.50
CA GLN A 88 -10.96 5.23 -12.75
C GLN A 88 -12.23 4.35 -12.73
N GLU A 89 -12.07 3.02 -12.80
CA GLU A 89 -13.17 2.04 -12.78
C GLU A 89 -13.05 1.03 -11.62
N TYR A 90 -12.27 1.34 -10.59
CA TYR A 90 -12.02 0.40 -9.49
C TYR A 90 -13.28 0.16 -8.64
N ARG A 91 -14.03 -0.91 -8.94
CA ARG A 91 -15.26 -1.33 -8.21
C ARG A 91 -15.01 -1.99 -6.84
N GLY A 92 -13.77 -1.94 -6.34
CA GLY A 92 -13.38 -2.64 -5.11
C GLY A 92 -13.05 -4.11 -5.34
N GLU A 93 -12.59 -4.48 -6.54
CA GLU A 93 -12.16 -5.84 -6.86
C GLU A 93 -10.96 -6.25 -5.99
N MET A 94 -11.08 -7.45 -5.41
CA MET A 94 -10.08 -8.05 -4.54
C MET A 94 -8.98 -8.69 -5.39
N ARG A 95 -8.12 -7.83 -5.96
CA ARG A 95 -7.02 -8.26 -6.83
C ARG A 95 -5.82 -8.74 -6.00
N ARG A 96 -5.21 -9.82 -6.46
CA ARG A 96 -3.91 -10.33 -5.96
C ARG A 96 -2.77 -9.70 -6.76
N MET A 97 -1.58 -9.74 -6.18
CA MET A 97 -0.36 -9.41 -6.91
C MET A 97 -0.10 -10.47 -7.97
N LYS A 98 0.02 -10.05 -9.24
CA LYS A 98 0.42 -10.94 -10.33
C LYS A 98 1.85 -11.42 -10.11
N HIS A 99 2.12 -12.66 -10.50
CA HIS A 99 3.47 -13.20 -10.51
C HIS A 99 4.36 -12.36 -11.44
N ILE A 100 5.58 -12.02 -11.01
CA ILE A 100 6.45 -11.09 -11.77
C ILE A 100 6.78 -11.62 -13.18
N PHE A 101 6.96 -12.93 -13.31
CA PHE A 101 7.18 -13.61 -14.59
C PHE A 101 5.89 -13.94 -15.38
N ALA A 102 4.69 -13.68 -14.85
CA ALA A 102 3.45 -13.97 -15.59
C ALA A 102 3.25 -13.07 -16.82
N ALA A 103 3.91 -11.91 -16.90
CA ALA A 103 3.87 -11.05 -18.08
C ALA A 103 4.48 -11.71 -19.34
N HIS A 104 5.27 -12.78 -19.19
CA HIS A 104 5.96 -13.46 -20.29
C HIS A 104 5.23 -14.71 -20.82
N ASP A 105 4.24 -15.25 -20.09
CA ASP A 105 3.49 -16.44 -20.49
C ASP A 105 1.98 -16.17 -20.41
N SER A 106 1.39 -15.82 -21.56
CA SER A 106 0.00 -15.39 -21.71
C SER A 106 -1.05 -16.47 -21.46
N LYS A 107 -0.62 -17.72 -21.18
CA LYS A 107 -1.55 -18.85 -21.01
C LYS A 107 -1.95 -19.11 -19.56
N HIS A 108 -1.25 -18.53 -18.59
CA HIS A 108 -1.51 -18.78 -17.17
C HIS A 108 -1.31 -17.51 -16.34
N GLU A 109 -2.40 -16.87 -15.92
CA GLU A 109 -2.31 -15.80 -14.92
C GLU A 109 -2.03 -16.42 -13.54
N PHE A 110 -0.77 -16.32 -13.12
CA PHE A 110 -0.29 -16.75 -11.83
C PHE A 110 -0.32 -15.59 -10.83
N TYR A 111 -0.74 -15.85 -9.59
CA TYR A 111 -0.86 -14.84 -8.53
C TYR A 111 -0.22 -15.31 -7.22
N TYR A 112 0.39 -14.38 -6.49
CA TYR A 112 0.89 -14.66 -5.14
C TYR A 112 -0.25 -14.76 -4.11
N ARG A 113 -0.07 -15.63 -3.11
CA ARG A 113 -0.94 -15.67 -1.93
C ARG A 113 -0.68 -14.44 -1.06
N ILE A 114 -1.70 -14.03 -0.32
CA ILE A 114 -1.57 -12.94 0.66
C ILE A 114 -1.25 -13.60 2.00
N ALA A 115 0.04 -13.70 2.32
CA ALA A 115 0.51 -14.24 3.59
C ALA A 115 1.82 -13.55 4.02
N PRO A 116 2.20 -13.63 5.32
CA PRO A 116 3.50 -13.17 5.77
C PRO A 116 4.63 -13.88 5.02
N LEU A 117 5.75 -13.18 4.82
CA LEU A 117 6.96 -13.82 4.30
C LEU A 117 7.56 -14.72 5.39
N ASP A 118 7.69 -16.02 5.09
CA ASP A 118 8.37 -16.99 5.95
C ASP A 118 9.57 -17.59 5.20
N LEU A 119 10.77 -17.37 5.74
CA LEU A 119 12.01 -17.89 5.16
C LEU A 119 12.12 -19.43 5.24
N LYS A 120 11.25 -20.07 6.03
CA LYS A 120 11.15 -21.54 6.12
C LYS A 120 10.15 -22.12 5.13
N ASP A 121 9.27 -21.30 4.56
CA ASP A 121 8.24 -21.72 3.61
C ASP A 121 8.31 -20.90 2.31
N TYR A 122 9.15 -21.35 1.38
CA TYR A 122 9.27 -20.74 0.06
C TYR A 122 8.03 -20.92 -0.83
N ARG A 123 7.01 -21.71 -0.41
CA ARG A 123 5.79 -21.92 -1.21
C ARG A 123 5.02 -20.62 -1.42
N ILE A 124 5.18 -19.65 -0.52
CA ILE A 124 4.57 -18.32 -0.67
C ILE A 124 5.07 -17.58 -1.92
N LEU A 125 6.28 -17.92 -2.41
CA LEU A 125 6.91 -17.33 -3.58
C LEU A 125 6.59 -18.08 -4.89
N GLU A 126 5.90 -19.23 -4.84
CA GLU A 126 5.55 -19.98 -6.05
C GLU A 126 4.50 -19.26 -6.92
N GLY A 127 3.66 -18.43 -6.29
CA GLY A 127 2.60 -17.66 -6.93
C GLY A 127 1.68 -18.46 -7.85
N ASN A 128 1.34 -19.70 -7.46
CA ASN A 128 0.46 -20.60 -8.21
C ASN A 128 -1.04 -20.40 -7.94
N THR A 129 -1.43 -19.33 -7.24
CA THR A 129 -2.85 -19.08 -6.91
C THR A 129 -3.62 -18.58 -8.13
N ARG A 130 -4.84 -19.10 -8.28
CA ARG A 130 -5.80 -18.70 -9.33
C ARG A 130 -7.10 -18.11 -8.78
N GLU A 131 -7.29 -18.20 -7.47
CA GLU A 131 -8.48 -17.69 -6.77
C GLU A 131 -8.39 -16.17 -6.59
N GLU A 132 -9.52 -15.49 -6.50
CA GLU A 132 -9.56 -14.08 -6.09
C GLU A 132 -9.04 -13.90 -4.65
N ALA A 133 -8.59 -12.69 -4.31
CA ALA A 133 -8.25 -12.41 -2.92
C ALA A 133 -9.52 -12.33 -2.05
N SER A 134 -9.39 -12.74 -0.78
CA SER A 134 -10.49 -12.66 0.17
C SER A 134 -10.23 -11.60 1.24
N VAL A 135 -11.32 -11.07 1.82
CA VAL A 135 -11.22 -10.14 2.97
C VAL A 135 -10.55 -10.84 4.16
N ALA A 136 -10.78 -12.14 4.31
CA ALA A 136 -10.20 -12.96 5.37
C ALA A 136 -8.66 -12.98 5.30
N GLU A 137 -8.08 -13.13 4.11
CA GLU A 137 -6.63 -13.09 3.93
C GLU A 137 -6.03 -11.72 4.31
N TYR A 138 -6.66 -10.63 3.86
CA TYR A 138 -6.21 -9.29 4.24
C TYR A 138 -6.33 -9.06 5.76
N ARG A 139 -7.41 -9.54 6.41
CA ARG A 139 -7.55 -9.46 7.87
C ARG A 139 -6.50 -10.28 8.60
N ALA A 140 -6.20 -11.49 8.12
CA ALA A 140 -5.20 -12.36 8.71
C ALA A 140 -3.81 -11.72 8.65
N LEU A 141 -3.43 -11.17 7.49
CA LEU A 141 -2.15 -10.48 7.33
C LEU A 141 -2.10 -9.19 8.15
N TRP A 142 -3.18 -8.39 8.19
CA TRP A 142 -3.23 -7.17 9.01
C TRP A 142 -3.07 -7.50 10.50
N GLY A 143 -3.78 -8.51 10.98
CA GLY A 143 -3.68 -8.98 12.35
C GLY A 143 -2.30 -9.55 12.68
N HIS A 144 -1.55 -10.08 11.71
CA HIS A 144 -0.16 -10.48 11.93
C HIS A 144 0.77 -9.27 12.08
N SER A 145 0.60 -8.25 11.25
CA SER A 145 1.46 -7.05 11.23
C SER A 145 1.33 -6.14 12.44
N TRP A 146 0.18 -6.15 13.12
CA TRP A 146 -0.15 -5.17 14.17
C TRP A 146 -0.61 -5.80 15.49
N LYS A 147 -0.23 -7.05 15.77
CA LYS A 147 -0.34 -7.64 17.10
C LYS A 147 0.65 -6.93 18.04
N THR A 148 0.14 -5.96 18.78
CA THR A 148 0.73 -5.48 20.04
C THR A 148 0.30 -6.38 21.18
#